data_AF-A0A1I0PQ98-F1
#
_entry.id   AF-A0A1I0PQ98-F1
#
_cell.length_a   1.000
_cell.length_b   1.000
_cell.length_c   1.000
_cell.angle_alpha   90.00
_cell.angle_beta   90.00
_cell.angle_gamma   90.00
#
_symmetry.space_group_name_H-M   'P 1'
#
loop_
_entity.id
_entity.type
_entity.pdbx_description
1 polymer ?
#
loop_
_entity_poly.entity_id
_entity_poly.type
_entity_poly.pdbx_seq_one_letter_code
_entity_poly.pdbx_strand_id
1 'polypeptide(L)' 'MNKFTIEFYERENGVIPVEEFLLSLDKKMRAKILGIMGILQEKGNQLREPYSKHLDDGIFEIRGKVGTDISRVLCLSQK' A
#
# COMPACT_ATOMS: atom_id res chain seq x y z
N MET A 1 -16.24 -0.03 -14.87
CA MET A 1 -15.89 -0.09 -13.43
C MET A 1 -14.91 1.03 -13.16
N ASN A 2 -15.22 1.94 -12.24
CA ASN A 2 -14.25 2.93 -11.79
C ASN A 2 -13.22 2.19 -10.92
N LYS A 3 -11.95 2.25 -11.31
CA LYS A 3 -10.86 1.70 -10.49
C LYS A 3 -10.69 2.58 -9.26
N PHE A 4 -10.38 1.97 -8.12
CA PHE A 4 -10.03 2.71 -6.92
C PHE A 4 -8.71 3.46 -7.17
N THR A 5 -8.71 4.78 -7.01
CA THR A 5 -7.51 5.61 -7.20
C THR A 5 -6.62 5.49 -5.97
N ILE A 6 -5.32 5.29 -6.20
CA ILE A 6 -4.30 5.33 -5.15
C ILE A 6 -3.47 6.58 -5.40
N GLU A 7 -3.41 7.46 -4.41
CA GLU A 7 -2.60 8.66 -4.42
C GLU A 7 -1.52 8.52 -3.35
N PHE A 8 -0.30 8.97 -3.67
CA PHE A 8 0.78 8.97 -2.70
C PHE A 8 0.87 10.32 -2.01
N TYR A 9 1.01 10.27 -0.69
CA TYR A 9 1.22 11.48 0.11
C TYR A 9 2.56 12.13 -0.26
N GLU A 10 2.49 13.38 -0.69
CA GLU A 10 3.64 14.24 -0.96
C GLU A 10 3.78 15.26 0.18
N ARG A 11 4.98 15.35 0.75
CA ARG A 11 5.33 16.36 1.75
C ARG A 11 5.50 17.73 1.09
N GLU A 12 5.45 18.79 1.88
CA GLU A 12 5.66 20.18 1.41
C GLU A 12 6.98 20.39 0.65
N ASN A 13 7.99 19.56 0.93
CA ASN A 13 9.30 19.60 0.26
C ASN A 13 9.39 18.69 -0.98
N GLY A 14 8.27 18.14 -1.47
CA GLY A 14 8.20 17.26 -2.64
C GLY A 14 8.59 15.80 -2.37
N VAL A 15 8.93 15.44 -1.13
CA VAL A 15 9.28 14.06 -0.80
C VAL A 15 8.01 13.21 -0.72
N ILE A 16 8.02 12.07 -1.42
CA ILE A 16 6.98 11.06 -1.38
C ILE A 16 7.49 9.85 -0.56
N PRO A 17 7.13 9.73 0.74
CA PRO A 17 7.76 8.74 1.62
C PRO A 17 7.51 7.29 1.18
N VAL A 18 6.35 7.01 0.60
CA VAL A 18 6.02 5.67 0.08
C VAL A 18 6.88 5.32 -1.12
N GLU A 19 7.20 6.29 -1.97
CA GLU A 19 8.09 6.08 -3.12
C GLU A 19 9.52 5.77 -2.65
N GLU A 20 10.07 6.59 -1.75
CA GLU A 20 11.40 6.35 -1.16
C GLU A 20 11.47 4.97 -0.49
N PHE A 21 10.43 4.61 0.27
CA PHE A 21 10.32 3.30 0.90
C PHE A 21 10.28 2.17 -0.14
N LEU A 22 9.44 2.28 -1.17
CA LEU A 22 9.39 1.27 -2.25
C LEU A 22 10.75 1.14 -2.95
N LEU A 23 11.43 2.25 -3.20
CA LEU A 23 12.75 2.31 -3.82
C LEU A 23 13.87 1.76 -2.93
N SER A 24 13.69 1.72 -1.61
CA SER A 24 14.66 1.10 -0.69
C SER A 24 14.48 -0.42 -0.53
N LEU A 25 13.31 -0.98 -0.90
CA LEU A 25 13.04 -2.42 -0.79
C LEU A 25 13.81 -3.24 -1.83
N ASP A 26 14.11 -4.50 -1.48
CA ASP A 26 14.61 -5.48 -2.44
C ASP A 26 13.58 -5.74 -3.57
N LYS A 27 14.06 -6.28 -4.69
CA LYS A 27 13.24 -6.49 -5.90
C LYS A 27 11.99 -7.35 -5.64
N LYS A 28 12.08 -8.38 -4.80
CA LYS A 28 10.97 -9.29 -4.51
C LYS A 28 9.93 -8.61 -3.63
N MET A 29 10.35 -7.95 -2.56
CA MET A 29 9.43 -7.25 -1.66
C MET A 29 8.77 -6.06 -2.36
N ARG A 30 9.52 -5.28 -3.16
CA ARG A 30 8.96 -4.19 -3.97
C ARG A 30 7.88 -4.72 -4.92
N ALA A 31 8.16 -5.78 -5.66
CA ALA A 31 7.19 -6.42 -6.56
C ALA A 31 5.95 -6.92 -5.80
N LYS A 32 6.13 -7.47 -4.58
CA LYS A 32 5.02 -7.92 -3.74
C LYS A 32 4.10 -6.77 -3.34
N ILE A 33 4.65 -5.65 -2.87
CA ILE A 33 3.86 -4.48 -2.47
C ILE A 33 3.15 -3.86 -3.67
N LEU A 34 3.86 -3.63 -4.78
CA LEU A 34 3.26 -3.08 -6.02
C LEU A 34 2.14 -3.97 -6.56
N GLY A 35 2.30 -5.30 -6.49
CA GLY A 35 1.24 -6.24 -6.86
C GLY A 35 0.00 -6.12 -5.97
N ILE A 36 0.18 -5.94 -4.66
CA ILE A 36 -0.94 -5.72 -3.74
C ILE A 36 -1.63 -4.36 -4.03
N MET A 37 -0.87 -3.31 -4.33
CA MET A 37 -1.43 -2.02 -4.75
C MET A 37 -2.28 -2.15 -6.01
N GLY A 38 -1.83 -2.94 -7.01
CA GLY A 38 -2.64 -3.23 -8.20
C GLY A 38 -3.97 -3.90 -7.88
N ILE A 39 -3.97 -4.90 -6.98
CA ILE A 39 -5.20 -5.56 -6.51
C ILE A 39 -6.08 -4.57 -5.72
N LEU A 40 -5.47 -3.67 -4.94
CA LEU A 40 -6.19 -2.62 -4.21
C LEU A 40 -6.89 -1.66 -5.19
N GLN A 41 -6.29 -1.32 -6.32
CA GLN A 41 -6.96 -0.51 -7.36
C GLN A 41 -8.18 -1.22 -7.95
N GLU A 42 -8.19 -2.54 -7.99
CA GLU A 42 -9.33 -3.33 -8.51
C GLU A 42 -10.43 -3.53 -7.47
N LYS A 43 -10.05 -3.77 -6.20
CA LYS A 43 -10.98 -4.17 -5.13
C LYS A 43 -11.34 -3.06 -4.15
N GLY A 44 -10.58 -1.97 -4.13
CA GLY A 44 -10.70 -0.89 -3.14
C GLY A 44 -10.76 -1.43 -1.70
N ASN A 45 -11.62 -0.83 -0.89
CA ASN A 45 -11.81 -1.19 0.52
C ASN A 45 -12.36 -2.60 0.77
N GLN A 46 -12.74 -3.34 -0.27
CA GLN A 46 -13.10 -4.75 -0.15
C GLN A 46 -11.86 -5.66 -0.06
N LEU A 47 -10.65 -5.16 -0.33
CA LEU A 47 -9.43 -5.90 -0.10
C LEU A 47 -9.23 -6.10 1.41
N ARG A 48 -9.21 -7.36 1.85
CA ARG A 48 -9.06 -7.75 3.27
C ARG A 48 -7.76 -8.52 3.49
N GLU A 49 -7.63 -9.10 4.68
CA GLU A 49 -6.49 -9.94 5.04
C GLU A 49 -6.38 -11.14 4.09
N PRO A 50 -5.16 -11.60 3.75
CA PRO A 50 -3.88 -11.19 4.34
C PRO A 50 -3.23 -9.96 3.69
N TYR A 51 -3.83 -9.35 2.67
CA TYR A 51 -3.19 -8.32 1.84
C TYR A 51 -3.37 -6.89 2.35
N SER A 52 -4.54 -6.62 2.93
CA SER A 52 -4.85 -5.35 3.57
C SER A 52 -5.51 -5.60 4.92
N LYS A 53 -5.32 -4.70 5.88
CA LYS A 53 -6.02 -4.74 7.16
C LYS A 53 -6.46 -3.32 7.54
N HIS A 54 -7.71 -3.18 7.96
CA HIS A 54 -8.17 -1.95 8.61
C HIS A 54 -7.54 -1.85 9.99
N LEU A 55 -6.91 -0.71 10.29
CA LEU A 55 -6.34 -0.43 11.60
C LEU A 55 -7.35 0.33 12.46
N ASP A 56 -7.64 1.58 12.10
CA ASP A 56 -8.65 2.42 12.76
C ASP A 56 -8.91 3.67 11.90
N ASP A 57 -10.03 4.39 12.14
CA ASP A 57 -10.35 5.70 11.56
C ASP A 57 -10.07 5.86 10.04
N GLY A 58 -10.44 4.84 9.24
CA GLY A 58 -10.20 4.85 7.79
C GLY A 58 -8.75 4.63 7.38
N ILE A 59 -7.86 4.34 8.32
CA ILE A 59 -6.48 3.90 8.10
C ILE A 59 -6.49 2.39 7.82
N PHE A 60 -5.83 2.02 6.74
CA PHE A 60 -5.55 0.65 6.35
C PHE A 60 -4.04 0.44 6.23
N GLU A 61 -3.59 -0.80 6.38
CA GLU A 61 -2.23 -1.21 6.05
C GLU A 61 -2.23 -2.19 4.88
N ILE A 62 -1.37 -1.96 3.88
CA ILE A 62 -0.95 -2.98 2.91
C ILE A 62 0.09 -3.88 3.58
N ARG A 63 -0.07 -5.19 3.42
CA ARG A 63 0.73 -6.21 4.13
C ARG A 63 1.56 -7.05 3.15
N GLY A 64 2.82 -6.66 2.98
CA GLY A 64 3.83 -7.47 2.27
C GLY A 64 4.48 -8.50 3.18
N LYS A 65 4.65 -9.72 2.67
CA LYS A 65 5.48 -10.77 3.28
C LYS A 65 6.17 -11.58 2.20
N VAL A 66 7.49 -11.75 2.32
CA VAL A 66 8.32 -12.60 1.44
C VAL A 66 9.26 -13.39 2.36
N GLY A 67 9.09 -14.71 2.45
CA GLY A 67 9.82 -15.50 3.44
C GLY A 67 9.52 -15.02 4.87
N THR A 68 10.56 -14.64 5.61
CA THR A 68 10.46 -14.04 6.95
C THR A 68 10.29 -12.52 6.92
N ASP A 69 10.57 -11.87 5.79
CA ASP A 69 10.59 -10.41 5.70
C ASP A 69 9.18 -9.86 5.60
N ILE A 70 8.93 -8.77 6.32
CA ILE A 70 7.62 -8.15 6.48
C ILE A 70 7.75 -6.67 6.18
N SER A 71 6.86 -6.17 5.32
CA SER A 71 6.75 -4.73 5.01
C SER A 71 5.29 -4.30 5.14
N ARG A 72 5.10 -3.04 5.57
CA ARG A 72 3.79 -2.41 5.75
C ARG A 72 3.79 -1.03 5.09
N VAL A 73 2.69 -0.71 4.42
CA VAL A 73 2.44 0.63 3.88
C VAL A 73 1.10 1.10 4.42
N LEU A 74 1.07 2.27 5.04
CA LEU A 74 -0.17 2.86 5.55
C LEU A 74 -0.90 3.60 4.43
N CYS A 75 -2.23 3.46 4.40
CA CYS A 75 -3.11 4.09 3.44
C CYS A 75 -4.30 4.69 4.17
N LEU A 76 -4.70 5.90 3.79
CA LEU A 76 -5.96 6.50 4.22
C LEU A 76 -7.02 6.22 3.15
N SER A 77 -8.18 5.71 3.54
CA SER A 77 -9.35 5.71 2.68
C SER A 77 -10.14 6.98 2.93
N GLN A 78 -10.21 7.87 1.94
CA GLN A 78 -11.22 8.91 1.91
C GLN A 78 -12.57 8.27 1.56
N LYS A 79 -13.66 8.70 2.21
CA LYS A 79 -15.03 8.24 1.93
C LYS A 79 -15.57 8.89 0.66
#